data_AF-A0A7I8VUZ7-F1
#
_entry.id   AF-A0A7I8VUZ7-F1
#
_cell.length_a   1.000
_cell.length_b   1.000
_cell.length_c   1.000
_cell.angle_alpha   90.00
_cell.angle_beta   90.00
_cell.angle_gamma   90.00
#
_symmetry.space_group_name_H-M   'P 1'
#
loop_
_entity.id
_entity.type
_entity.pdbx_description
1 polymer ?
#
loop_
_entity_poly.entity_id
_entity_poly.type
_entity_poly.pdbx_seq_one_letter_code
_entity_poly.pdbx_strand_id
1 'polypeptide(L)'
;MAALHKRPFEFRMCKKVAELTQVIHMLFTRNHEREVELEATKEAYEEEINRVLRESDERISVYKTKYQELQFAKELKQDRKKQEVNEEAVKFLNIRNKELEEKINDLEVLASERRNECNEIKVLLNKAESHVEKLKELKTEDLRKNQGKCEEITAKNEKLKGRISILEKELRDSQQSSERDRLDLQRLIDQLRRENEKYRNCLVDNEKSKQQLLAKVKQLENDLKRVKKQLLLKKQSQQTNDRRNSYFNGNEDDEIDKLRNEVARYKMELSNRENNFNRVFSDIQPVLLDRRSQNQARKYSTGTQMQSLHSYPNDLEGRLPQLGYERSRSGTLIRSRSLSREMSY
;
A
#
# COMPACT_ATOMS: atom_id res chain seq x y z
N MET A 1 -35.48 -174.54 -92.91
CA MET A 1 -34.40 -173.84 -93.63
C MET A 1 -34.55 -172.32 -93.49
N ALA A 2 -33.93 -171.68 -92.51
CA ALA A 2 -33.89 -170.21 -92.41
C ALA A 2 -32.60 -169.64 -91.76
N ALA A 3 -31.61 -170.50 -91.47
CA ALA A 3 -30.44 -170.14 -90.66
C ALA A 3 -29.15 -169.86 -91.47
N LEU A 4 -29.13 -170.13 -92.79
CA LEU A 4 -27.88 -170.05 -93.59
C LEU A 4 -27.62 -168.70 -94.28
N HIS A 5 -28.62 -167.82 -94.41
CA HIS A 5 -28.41 -166.47 -94.98
C HIS A 5 -28.01 -165.40 -93.93
N LYS A 6 -27.96 -165.74 -92.63
CA LYS A 6 -27.62 -164.80 -91.55
C LYS A 6 -26.10 -164.51 -91.44
N ARG A 7 -25.25 -165.51 -91.66
CA ARG A 7 -23.78 -165.40 -91.47
C ARG A 7 -23.07 -164.33 -92.33
N PRO A 8 -23.34 -164.18 -93.65
CA PRO A 8 -22.68 -163.15 -94.47
C PRO A 8 -23.24 -161.73 -94.21
N PHE A 9 -24.41 -161.62 -93.59
CA PHE A 9 -24.95 -160.35 -93.12
C PHE A 9 -24.34 -159.97 -91.78
N GLU A 10 -24.24 -160.91 -90.83
CA GLU A 10 -23.56 -160.74 -89.54
C GLU A 10 -22.11 -160.31 -89.71
N PHE A 11 -21.35 -160.91 -90.65
CA PHE A 11 -19.97 -160.49 -90.92
C PHE A 11 -19.86 -159.06 -91.47
N ARG A 12 -20.73 -158.69 -92.42
CA ARG A 12 -20.79 -157.32 -92.96
C ARG A 12 -21.22 -156.32 -91.88
N MET A 13 -22.11 -156.72 -90.99
CA MET A 13 -22.52 -155.93 -89.83
C MET A 13 -21.34 -155.75 -88.86
N CYS A 14 -20.66 -156.82 -88.45
CA CYS A 14 -19.48 -156.74 -87.58
C CYS A 14 -18.37 -155.89 -88.18
N LYS A 15 -18.11 -156.01 -89.49
CA LYS A 15 -17.15 -155.15 -90.20
C LYS A 15 -17.56 -153.68 -90.14
N LYS A 16 -18.85 -153.39 -90.38
CA LYS A 16 -19.37 -152.02 -90.29
C LYS A 16 -19.34 -151.49 -88.86
N VAL A 17 -19.61 -152.33 -87.87
CA VAL A 17 -19.45 -151.99 -86.45
C VAL A 17 -17.99 -151.68 -86.13
N ALA A 18 -17.03 -152.50 -86.60
CA ALA A 18 -15.60 -152.24 -86.38
C ALA A 18 -15.12 -150.95 -87.06
N GLU A 19 -15.52 -150.70 -88.31
CA GLU A 19 -15.26 -149.43 -89.02
C GLU A 19 -15.86 -148.24 -88.26
N LEU A 20 -17.11 -148.35 -87.78
CA LEU A 20 -17.74 -147.30 -86.97
C LEU A 20 -16.98 -147.07 -85.66
N THR A 21 -16.64 -148.13 -84.94
CA THR A 21 -15.90 -148.06 -83.67
C THR A 21 -14.53 -147.40 -83.87
N GLN A 22 -13.83 -147.71 -84.97
CA GLN A 22 -12.56 -147.07 -85.30
C GLN A 22 -12.71 -145.57 -85.58
N VAL A 23 -13.72 -145.19 -86.37
CA VAL A 23 -14.03 -143.77 -86.63
C VAL A 23 -14.41 -143.05 -85.34
N ILE A 24 -15.22 -143.68 -84.49
CA ILE A 24 -15.59 -143.15 -83.18
C ILE A 24 -14.35 -142.94 -82.31
N HIS A 25 -13.44 -143.91 -82.24
CA HIS A 25 -12.19 -143.76 -81.49
C HIS A 25 -11.33 -142.62 -82.06
N MET A 26 -11.16 -142.54 -83.39
CA MET A 26 -10.42 -141.45 -84.02
C MET A 26 -11.04 -140.08 -83.73
N LEU A 27 -12.37 -139.96 -83.75
CA LEU A 27 -13.07 -138.73 -83.42
C LEU A 27 -12.90 -138.37 -81.94
N PHE A 28 -12.97 -139.35 -81.03
CA PHE A 28 -12.73 -139.11 -79.61
C PHE A 28 -11.28 -138.70 -79.32
N THR A 29 -10.30 -139.36 -79.92
CA THR A 29 -8.88 -138.98 -79.77
C THR A 29 -8.65 -137.57 -80.30
N ARG A 30 -9.11 -137.27 -81.52
CA ARG A 30 -8.94 -135.93 -82.11
C ARG A 30 -9.71 -134.85 -81.35
N ASN A 31 -10.90 -135.16 -80.82
CA ASN A 31 -11.65 -134.22 -80.01
C ASN A 31 -10.94 -133.96 -78.68
N HIS A 32 -10.42 -135.01 -78.04
CA HIS A 32 -9.66 -134.88 -76.80
C HIS A 32 -8.37 -134.07 -76.99
N GLU A 33 -7.60 -134.33 -78.05
CA GLU A 33 -6.42 -133.52 -78.42
C GLU A 33 -6.80 -132.06 -78.63
N ARG A 34 -7.90 -131.78 -79.34
CA ARG A 34 -8.40 -130.42 -79.54
C ARG A 34 -8.83 -129.77 -78.22
N GLU A 35 -9.47 -130.50 -77.31
CA GLU A 35 -9.84 -130.01 -75.98
C GLU A 35 -8.59 -129.67 -75.16
N VAL A 36 -7.54 -130.50 -75.24
CA VAL A 36 -6.25 -130.24 -74.59
C VAL A 36 -5.56 -129.01 -75.18
N GLU A 37 -5.52 -128.86 -76.51
CA GLU A 37 -4.98 -127.66 -77.17
C GLU A 37 -5.75 -126.40 -76.76
N LEU A 38 -7.08 -126.48 -76.71
CA LEU A 38 -7.94 -125.37 -76.33
C LEU A 38 -7.70 -124.97 -74.87
N GLU A 39 -7.62 -125.94 -73.96
CA GLU A 39 -7.31 -125.67 -72.54
C GLU A 39 -5.91 -125.06 -72.37
N ALA A 40 -4.89 -125.59 -73.07
CA ALA A 40 -3.55 -125.02 -73.04
C ALA A 40 -3.50 -123.57 -73.57
N THR A 41 -4.23 -123.26 -74.65
CA THR A 41 -4.32 -121.88 -75.15
C THR A 41 -5.05 -120.97 -74.18
N LYS A 42 -6.12 -121.47 -73.54
CA LYS A 42 -6.87 -120.73 -72.53
C LYS A 42 -6.00 -120.42 -71.31
N GLU A 43 -5.27 -121.41 -70.78
CA GLU A 43 -4.32 -121.23 -69.68
C GLU A 43 -3.24 -120.19 -70.04
N ALA A 44 -2.66 -120.26 -71.25
CA ALA A 44 -1.67 -119.29 -71.70
C ALA A 44 -2.23 -117.85 -71.77
N TYR A 45 -3.47 -117.67 -72.23
CA TYR A 45 -4.12 -116.35 -72.24
C TYR A 45 -4.46 -115.86 -70.83
N GLU A 46 -4.93 -116.75 -69.94
CA GLU A 46 -5.21 -116.41 -68.54
C GLU A 46 -3.91 -115.99 -67.81
N GLU A 47 -2.80 -116.68 -68.05
CA GLU A 47 -1.48 -116.30 -67.53
C GLU A 47 -1.03 -114.92 -68.03
N GLU A 48 -1.23 -114.62 -69.31
CA GLU A 48 -0.85 -113.32 -69.89
C GLU A 48 -1.73 -112.19 -69.36
N ILE A 49 -3.04 -112.42 -69.24
CA ILE A 49 -3.96 -111.46 -68.58
C ILE A 49 -3.50 -111.19 -67.16
N ASN A 50 -3.18 -112.23 -66.38
CA ASN A 50 -2.70 -112.10 -65.01
C ASN A 50 -1.33 -111.41 -64.92
N ARG A 51 -0.46 -111.58 -65.93
CA ARG A 51 0.82 -110.87 -66.02
C ARG A 51 0.60 -109.37 -66.26
N VAL A 52 -0.25 -109.01 -67.22
CA VAL A 52 -0.57 -107.61 -67.55
C VAL A 52 -1.27 -106.91 -66.39
N LEU A 53 -2.18 -107.60 -65.70
CA LEU A 53 -2.84 -107.07 -64.50
C LEU A 53 -1.82 -106.78 -63.39
N ARG A 54 -0.93 -107.72 -63.07
CA ARG A 54 0.12 -107.50 -62.06
C ARG A 54 1.04 -106.35 -62.41
N GLU A 55 1.51 -106.27 -63.65
CA GLU A 55 2.37 -105.17 -64.09
C GLU A 55 1.65 -103.81 -64.03
N SER A 56 0.36 -103.79 -64.37
CA SER A 56 -0.47 -102.59 -64.29
C SER A 56 -0.69 -102.15 -62.84
N ASP A 57 -0.96 -103.09 -61.94
CA ASP A 57 -1.10 -102.82 -60.50
C ASP A 57 0.21 -102.31 -59.87
N GLU A 58 1.35 -102.90 -60.25
CA GLU A 58 2.68 -102.44 -59.84
C GLU A 58 2.94 -101.01 -60.35
N ARG A 59 2.66 -100.72 -61.62
CA ARG A 59 2.78 -99.36 -62.18
C ARG A 59 1.88 -98.38 -61.44
N ILE A 60 0.62 -98.72 -61.21
CA ILE A 60 -0.33 -97.89 -60.45
C ILE A 60 0.19 -97.64 -59.03
N SER A 61 0.74 -98.66 -58.37
CA SER A 61 1.32 -98.56 -57.03
C SER A 61 2.50 -97.57 -57.02
N VAL A 62 3.45 -97.71 -57.95
CA VAL A 62 4.60 -96.80 -58.09
C VAL A 62 4.13 -95.36 -58.34
N TYR A 63 3.15 -95.15 -59.23
CA TYR A 63 2.62 -93.81 -59.48
C TYR A 63 1.88 -93.21 -58.28
N LYS A 64 1.14 -94.03 -57.51
CA LYS A 64 0.49 -93.61 -56.25
C LYS A 64 1.53 -93.16 -55.22
N THR A 65 2.59 -93.94 -54.99
CA THR A 65 3.67 -93.58 -54.06
C THR A 65 4.36 -92.29 -54.52
N LYS A 66 4.72 -92.18 -55.80
CA LYS A 66 5.35 -90.97 -56.35
C LYS A 66 4.46 -89.73 -56.22
N TYR A 67 3.15 -89.89 -56.42
CA TYR A 67 2.19 -88.80 -56.21
C TYR A 67 2.13 -88.36 -54.74
N GLN A 68 2.11 -89.32 -53.79
CA GLN A 68 2.14 -89.02 -52.36
C GLN A 68 3.44 -88.30 -51.95
N GLU A 69 4.60 -88.75 -52.43
CA GLU A 69 5.89 -88.10 -52.18
C GLU A 69 5.92 -86.66 -52.71
N LEU A 70 5.38 -86.42 -53.92
CA LEU A 70 5.28 -85.08 -54.50
C LEU A 70 4.33 -84.17 -53.71
N GLN A 71 3.20 -84.69 -53.24
CA GLN A 71 2.28 -83.92 -52.40
C GLN A 71 2.93 -83.56 -51.07
N PHE A 72 3.57 -84.51 -50.39
CA PHE A 72 4.30 -84.28 -49.16
C PHE A 72 5.44 -83.26 -49.35
N ALA A 73 6.21 -83.36 -50.43
CA ALA A 73 7.27 -82.40 -50.75
C ALA A 73 6.72 -80.99 -51.03
N LYS A 74 5.53 -80.89 -51.63
CA LYS A 74 4.85 -79.60 -51.89
C LYS A 74 4.36 -78.97 -50.58
N GLU A 75 3.73 -79.74 -49.70
CA GLU A 75 3.29 -79.29 -48.39
C GLU A 75 4.47 -78.82 -47.54
N LEU A 76 5.55 -79.62 -47.47
CA LEU A 76 6.76 -79.25 -46.73
C LEU A 76 7.38 -77.95 -47.25
N LYS A 77 7.43 -77.75 -48.58
CA LYS A 77 7.90 -76.48 -49.17
C LYS A 77 6.97 -75.31 -48.83
N GLN A 78 5.66 -75.53 -48.82
CA GLN A 78 4.70 -74.49 -48.48
C GLN A 78 4.81 -74.09 -47.01
N ASP A 79 4.99 -75.05 -46.11
CA ASP A 79 5.14 -74.78 -44.69
C ASP A 79 6.47 -74.13 -44.34
N ARG A 80 7.57 -74.51 -45.02
CA ARG A 80 8.85 -73.78 -44.92
C ARG A 80 8.70 -72.32 -45.36
N LYS A 81 8.04 -72.06 -46.48
CA LYS A 81 7.77 -70.68 -46.94
C LYS A 81 6.91 -69.90 -45.93
N LYS A 82 5.88 -70.52 -45.34
CA LYS A 82 5.08 -69.88 -44.29
C LYS A 82 5.94 -69.57 -43.05
N GLN A 83 6.81 -70.49 -42.64
CA GLN A 83 7.73 -70.27 -41.53
C GLN A 83 8.70 -69.12 -41.81
N GLU A 84 9.32 -69.07 -42.98
CA GLU A 84 10.23 -67.98 -43.39
C GLU A 84 9.51 -66.61 -43.36
N VAL A 85 8.32 -66.52 -43.96
CA VAL A 85 7.51 -65.29 -43.93
C VAL A 85 7.12 -64.89 -42.50
N ASN A 86 6.77 -65.87 -41.66
CA ASN A 86 6.41 -65.61 -40.27
C ASN A 86 7.63 -65.15 -39.44
N GLU A 87 8.80 -65.75 -39.64
CA GLU A 87 10.05 -65.34 -38.99
C GLU A 87 10.46 -63.91 -39.38
N GLU A 88 10.33 -63.55 -40.65
CA GLU A 88 10.58 -62.18 -41.12
C GLU A 88 9.58 -61.19 -40.51
N ALA A 89 8.30 -61.53 -40.47
CA ALA A 89 7.28 -60.71 -39.82
C ALA A 89 7.55 -60.52 -38.32
N VAL A 90 7.94 -61.58 -37.60
CA VAL A 90 8.30 -61.52 -36.18
C VAL A 90 9.54 -60.65 -35.96
N LYS A 91 10.57 -60.78 -36.80
CA LYS A 91 11.77 -59.92 -36.72
C LYS A 91 11.43 -58.46 -36.93
N PHE A 92 10.61 -58.15 -37.94
CA PHE A 92 10.16 -56.79 -38.21
C PHE A 92 9.38 -56.19 -37.03
N LEU A 93 8.42 -56.96 -36.48
CA LEU A 93 7.64 -56.54 -35.32
C LEU A 93 8.50 -56.32 -34.08
N ASN A 94 9.50 -57.18 -33.84
CA ASN A 94 10.43 -57.03 -32.71
C ASN A 94 11.28 -55.76 -32.83
N ILE A 95 11.81 -55.46 -34.02
CA ILE A 95 12.55 -54.21 -34.26
C ILE A 95 11.63 -53.02 -34.01
N ARG A 96 10.41 -53.05 -34.56
CA ARG A 96 9.47 -51.96 -34.40
C ARG A 96 9.03 -51.75 -32.94
N ASN A 97 8.80 -52.82 -32.19
CA ASN A 97 8.47 -52.75 -30.78
C ASN A 97 9.61 -52.12 -29.98
N LYS A 98 10.85 -52.52 -30.27
CA LYS A 98 12.04 -51.94 -29.62
C LYS A 98 12.17 -50.44 -29.88
N GLU A 99 11.95 -49.99 -31.12
CA GLU A 99 11.93 -48.55 -31.44
C GLU A 99 10.84 -47.79 -30.68
N LEU A 100 9.67 -48.40 -30.49
CA LEU A 100 8.56 -47.79 -29.76
C LEU A 100 8.85 -47.75 -28.25
N GLU A 101 9.46 -48.78 -27.69
CA GLU A 101 9.92 -48.81 -26.29
C GLU A 101 10.97 -47.72 -26.03
N GLU A 102 11.94 -47.56 -26.92
CA GLU A 102 12.95 -46.48 -26.84
C GLU A 102 12.27 -45.10 -26.86
N LYS A 103 11.31 -44.86 -27.77
CA LYS A 103 10.55 -43.60 -27.81
C LYS A 103 9.71 -43.35 -26.57
N ILE A 104 9.11 -44.39 -25.99
CA ILE A 104 8.35 -44.27 -24.75
C ILE A 104 9.29 -43.84 -23.62
N ASN A 105 10.45 -44.48 -23.49
CA ASN A 105 11.45 -44.12 -22.48
C ASN A 105 11.92 -42.66 -22.64
N ASP A 106 12.22 -42.21 -23.86
CA ASP A 106 12.61 -40.81 -24.12
C ASP A 106 11.51 -39.82 -23.71
N LEU A 107 10.25 -40.14 -24.03
CA LEU A 107 9.10 -39.32 -23.63
C LEU A 107 8.87 -39.31 -22.12
N GLU A 108 9.12 -40.43 -21.43
CA GLU A 108 9.04 -40.51 -19.97
C GLU A 108 10.12 -39.67 -19.29
N VAL A 109 11.36 -39.71 -19.79
CA VAL A 109 12.46 -38.85 -19.32
C VAL A 109 12.08 -37.39 -19.50
N LEU A 110 11.65 -36.99 -20.70
CA LEU A 110 11.25 -35.61 -20.98
C LEU A 110 10.06 -35.18 -20.11
N ALA A 111 9.07 -36.05 -19.89
CA ALA A 111 7.96 -35.77 -18.99
C ALA A 111 8.42 -35.58 -17.53
N SER A 112 9.42 -36.35 -17.08
CA SER A 112 10.00 -36.22 -15.74
C SER A 112 10.75 -34.88 -15.57
N GLU A 113 11.52 -34.47 -16.58
CA GLU A 113 12.23 -33.18 -16.60
C GLU A 113 11.25 -32.01 -16.54
N ARG A 114 10.19 -32.04 -17.36
CA ARG A 114 9.12 -31.01 -17.34
C ARG A 114 8.39 -30.95 -16.00
N ARG A 115 8.18 -32.07 -15.31
CA ARG A 115 7.61 -32.07 -13.95
C ARG A 115 8.56 -31.41 -12.96
N ASN A 116 9.86 -31.64 -13.07
CA ASN A 116 10.86 -31.02 -12.21
C ASN A 116 10.92 -29.50 -12.44
N GLU A 117 10.95 -29.04 -13.70
CA GLU A 117 10.87 -27.61 -14.05
C GLU A 117 9.61 -26.94 -13.46
N CYS A 118 8.44 -27.58 -13.60
CA CYS A 118 7.20 -27.08 -13.01
C CYS A 118 7.28 -26.97 -11.47
N ASN A 119 7.90 -27.94 -10.80
CA ASN A 119 8.09 -27.91 -9.35
C ASN A 119 9.04 -26.79 -8.93
N GLU A 120 10.13 -26.56 -9.66
CA GLU A 120 11.06 -25.45 -9.41
C GLU A 120 10.37 -24.09 -9.57
N ILE A 121 9.62 -23.90 -10.65
CA ILE A 121 8.85 -22.68 -10.89
C ILE A 121 7.83 -22.46 -9.78
N LYS A 122 7.14 -23.52 -9.33
CA LYS A 122 6.19 -23.45 -8.21
C LYS A 122 6.85 -23.01 -6.90
N VAL A 123 8.06 -23.50 -6.61
CA VAL A 123 8.83 -23.07 -5.44
C VAL A 123 9.22 -21.59 -5.55
N LEU A 124 9.65 -21.14 -6.72
CA LEU A 124 9.99 -19.73 -6.96
C LEU A 124 8.75 -18.82 -6.83
N LEU A 125 7.59 -19.27 -7.33
CA LEU A 125 6.33 -18.55 -7.21
C LEU A 125 5.93 -18.38 -5.74
N ASN A 126 5.96 -19.46 -4.95
CA ASN A 126 5.65 -19.41 -3.52
C ASN A 126 6.59 -18.46 -2.75
N LYS A 127 7.89 -18.42 -3.12
CA LYS A 127 8.84 -17.46 -2.53
C LYS A 127 8.48 -16.02 -2.91
N ALA A 128 8.14 -15.76 -4.16
CA ALA A 128 7.73 -14.44 -4.62
C ALA A 128 6.44 -13.96 -3.93
N GLU A 129 5.45 -14.85 -3.78
CA GLU A 129 4.20 -14.57 -3.06
C GLU A 129 4.46 -14.21 -1.59
N SER A 130 5.30 -14.98 -0.90
CA SER A 130 5.70 -14.66 0.48
C SER A 130 6.41 -13.31 0.60
N HIS A 131 7.25 -12.95 -0.38
CA HIS A 131 7.90 -11.63 -0.40
C HIS A 131 6.89 -10.49 -0.63
N VAL A 132 5.92 -10.69 -1.53
CA VAL A 132 4.84 -9.72 -1.77
C VAL A 132 3.99 -9.53 -0.51
N GLU A 133 3.69 -10.61 0.21
CA GLU A 133 2.92 -10.56 1.45
C GLU A 133 3.66 -9.76 2.54
N LYS A 134 4.96 -10.04 2.75
CA LYS A 134 5.81 -9.24 3.67
C LYS A 134 5.86 -7.76 3.30
N LEU A 135 5.96 -7.44 2.01
CA LEU A 135 5.94 -6.05 1.54
C LEU A 135 4.58 -5.38 1.79
N LYS A 136 3.47 -6.11 1.63
CA LYS A 136 2.14 -5.62 1.97
C LYS A 136 2.03 -5.34 3.47
N GLU A 137 2.47 -6.27 4.32
CA GLU A 137 2.48 -6.09 5.78
C GLU A 137 3.28 -4.85 6.18
N LEU A 138 4.54 -4.72 5.71
CA LEU A 138 5.39 -3.56 5.98
C LEU A 138 4.72 -2.26 5.51
N LYS A 139 4.13 -2.25 4.30
CA LYS A 139 3.45 -1.07 3.78
C LYS A 139 2.23 -0.70 4.60
N THR A 140 1.46 -1.68 5.08
CA THR A 140 0.30 -1.43 5.95
C THR A 140 0.72 -0.89 7.31
N GLU A 141 1.83 -1.38 7.87
CA GLU A 141 2.38 -0.88 9.13
C GLU A 141 2.87 0.57 8.98
N ASP A 142 3.57 0.88 7.90
CA ASP A 142 4.02 2.24 7.58
C ASP A 142 2.84 3.21 7.39
N LEU A 143 1.79 2.77 6.68
CA LEU A 143 0.57 3.56 6.53
C LEU A 143 -0.09 3.82 7.89
N ARG A 144 -0.17 2.81 8.76
CA ARG A 144 -0.71 2.96 10.12
C ARG A 144 0.11 3.91 10.97
N LYS A 145 1.44 3.81 10.94
CA LYS A 145 2.35 4.74 11.66
C LYS A 145 2.19 6.17 11.16
N ASN A 146 2.13 6.36 9.85
CA ASN A 146 1.97 7.69 9.25
C ASN A 146 0.58 8.26 9.53
N GLN A 147 -0.46 7.43 9.50
CA GLN A 147 -1.81 7.84 9.89
C GLN A 147 -1.84 8.33 11.34
N GLY A 148 -1.23 7.59 12.28
CA GLY A 148 -1.13 8.02 13.68
C GLY A 148 -0.38 9.34 13.85
N LYS A 149 0.72 9.55 13.10
CA LYS A 149 1.43 10.85 13.09
C LYS A 149 0.57 11.98 12.53
N CYS A 150 -0.19 11.73 11.47
CA CYS A 150 -1.12 12.71 10.91
C CYS A 150 -2.20 13.08 11.94
N GLU A 151 -2.78 12.10 12.62
CA GLU A 151 -3.77 12.31 13.69
C GLU A 151 -3.18 13.11 14.88
N GLU A 152 -1.92 12.86 15.24
CA GLU A 152 -1.24 13.63 16.28
C GLU A 152 -1.01 15.09 15.86
N ILE A 153 -0.56 15.30 14.63
CA ILE A 153 -0.34 16.65 14.06
C ILE A 153 -1.68 17.40 13.95
N THR A 154 -2.75 16.75 13.49
CA THR A 154 -4.07 17.38 13.42
C THR A 154 -4.58 17.76 14.81
N ALA A 155 -4.43 16.89 15.81
CA ALA A 155 -4.79 17.20 17.19
C ALA A 155 -3.98 18.38 17.76
N LYS A 156 -2.67 18.45 17.47
CA LYS A 156 -1.82 19.60 17.84
C LYS A 156 -2.28 20.89 17.15
N ASN A 157 -2.60 20.83 15.86
CA ASN A 157 -3.10 21.98 15.11
C ASN A 157 -4.43 22.50 15.68
N GLU A 158 -5.36 21.60 16.05
CA GLU A 158 -6.62 22.02 16.67
C GLU A 158 -6.40 22.67 18.03
N LYS A 159 -5.48 22.16 18.86
CA LYS A 159 -5.10 22.80 20.12
C LYS A 159 -4.50 24.20 19.91
N LEU A 160 -3.60 24.34 18.92
CA LEU A 160 -2.99 25.62 18.58
C LEU A 160 -4.01 26.62 18.05
N LYS A 161 -4.94 26.20 17.18
CA LYS A 161 -6.07 27.03 16.74
C LYS A 161 -6.93 27.50 17.91
N GLY A 162 -7.23 26.61 18.85
CA GLY A 162 -7.93 26.97 20.08
C GLY A 162 -7.18 28.02 20.90
N ARG A 163 -5.86 27.88 21.05
CA ARG A 163 -5.02 28.85 21.76
C ARG A 163 -4.96 30.21 21.04
N ILE A 164 -4.85 30.22 19.71
CA ILE A 164 -4.90 31.44 18.90
C ILE A 164 -6.24 32.16 19.11
N SER A 165 -7.36 31.45 19.04
CA SER A 165 -8.69 32.03 19.25
C SER A 165 -8.85 32.69 20.63
N ILE A 166 -8.32 32.06 21.68
CA ILE A 166 -8.30 32.64 23.04
C ILE A 166 -7.45 33.91 23.08
N LEU A 167 -6.21 33.87 22.56
CA LEU A 167 -5.30 35.01 22.55
C LEU A 167 -5.86 36.18 21.73
N GLU A 168 -6.50 35.91 20.60
CA GLU A 168 -7.18 36.93 19.80
C GLU A 168 -8.33 37.59 20.56
N LYS A 169 -9.09 36.83 21.36
CA LYS A 169 -10.14 37.38 22.21
C LYS A 169 -9.55 38.25 23.31
N GLU A 170 -8.54 37.77 24.02
CA GLU A 170 -7.84 38.53 25.07
C GLU A 170 -7.24 39.84 24.52
N LEU A 171 -6.64 39.79 23.32
CA LEU A 171 -6.13 40.98 22.64
C LEU A 171 -7.24 41.99 22.32
N ARG A 172 -8.39 41.52 21.78
CA ARG A 172 -9.55 42.39 21.51
C ARG A 172 -10.11 43.01 22.79
N ASP A 173 -10.26 42.24 23.86
CA ASP A 173 -10.77 42.71 25.14
C ASP A 173 -9.82 43.74 25.76
N SER A 174 -8.51 43.49 25.71
CA SER A 174 -7.47 44.42 26.17
C SER A 174 -7.45 45.72 25.36
N GLN A 175 -7.55 45.64 24.02
CA GLN A 175 -7.65 46.80 23.14
C GLN A 175 -8.90 47.64 23.46
N GLN A 176 -10.06 47.00 23.67
CA GLN A 176 -11.27 47.71 24.06
C GLN A 176 -11.15 48.39 25.43
N SER A 177 -10.52 47.74 26.41
CA SER A 177 -10.26 48.35 27.72
C SER A 177 -9.34 49.55 27.60
N SER A 178 -8.22 49.40 26.90
CA SER A 178 -7.26 50.49 26.69
C SER A 178 -7.89 51.68 25.95
N GLU A 179 -8.78 51.42 25.00
CA GLU A 179 -9.49 52.48 24.28
C GLU A 179 -10.50 53.22 25.17
N ARG A 180 -11.18 52.51 26.10
CA ARG A 180 -12.03 53.16 27.12
C ARG A 180 -11.20 54.05 28.04
N ASP A 181 -10.09 53.52 28.55
CA ASP A 181 -9.19 54.29 29.42
C ASP A 181 -8.63 55.52 28.69
N ARG A 182 -8.28 55.38 27.40
CA ARG A 182 -7.84 56.50 26.55
C ARG A 182 -8.92 57.59 26.44
N LEU A 183 -10.18 57.20 26.22
CA LEU A 183 -11.30 58.14 26.15
C LEU A 183 -11.56 58.83 27.49
N ASP A 184 -11.46 58.11 28.61
CA ASP A 184 -11.65 58.69 29.95
C ASP A 184 -10.51 59.64 30.33
N LEU A 185 -9.26 59.29 30.01
CA LEU A 185 -8.12 60.20 30.14
C LEU A 185 -8.28 61.45 29.27
N GLN A 186 -8.78 61.29 28.04
CA GLN A 186 -9.06 62.43 27.17
C GLN A 186 -10.12 63.37 27.76
N ARG A 187 -11.21 62.81 28.31
CA ARG A 187 -12.25 63.59 29.01
C ARG A 187 -11.67 64.34 30.22
N LEU A 188 -10.81 63.69 30.99
CA LEU A 188 -10.15 64.31 32.15
C LEU A 188 -9.20 65.44 31.72
N ILE A 189 -8.40 65.25 30.66
CA ILE A 189 -7.56 66.29 30.07
C ILE A 189 -8.42 67.49 29.66
N ASP A 190 -9.56 67.27 29.01
CA ASP A 190 -10.44 68.35 28.58
C ASP A 190 -11.10 69.07 29.77
N GLN A 191 -11.46 68.36 30.84
CA GLN A 191 -11.93 68.97 32.09
C GLN A 191 -10.85 69.86 32.72
N LEU A 192 -9.63 69.33 32.90
CA LEU A 192 -8.50 70.08 33.45
C LEU A 192 -8.14 71.30 32.59
N ARG A 193 -8.26 71.20 31.26
CA ARG A 193 -8.06 72.35 30.36
C ARG A 193 -9.09 73.44 30.62
N ARG A 194 -10.37 73.10 30.76
CA ARG A 194 -11.45 74.06 31.09
C ARG A 194 -11.23 74.69 32.47
N GLU A 195 -10.80 73.93 33.46
CA GLU A 195 -10.50 74.46 34.80
C GLU A 195 -9.29 75.40 34.78
N ASN A 196 -8.20 75.02 34.11
CA ASN A 196 -7.05 75.90 33.91
C ASN A 196 -7.44 77.20 33.21
N GLU A 197 -8.31 77.14 32.21
CA GLU A 197 -8.85 78.32 31.53
C GLU A 197 -9.67 79.20 32.48
N LYS A 198 -10.54 78.62 33.32
CA LYS A 198 -11.26 79.35 34.37
C LYS A 198 -10.30 80.02 35.35
N TYR A 199 -9.28 79.32 35.85
CA TYR A 199 -8.30 79.88 36.76
C TYR A 199 -7.49 81.02 36.11
N ARG A 200 -7.09 80.86 34.84
CA ARG A 200 -6.45 81.94 34.06
C ARG A 200 -7.35 83.16 33.95
N ASN A 201 -8.64 82.98 33.62
CA ASN A 201 -9.59 84.09 33.54
C ASN A 201 -9.79 84.79 34.89
N CYS A 202 -9.97 84.03 35.98
CA CYS A 202 -10.04 84.58 37.34
C CYS A 202 -8.77 85.36 37.72
N LEU A 203 -7.59 84.87 37.33
CA LEU A 203 -6.31 85.55 37.58
C LEU A 203 -6.23 86.86 36.82
N VAL A 204 -6.60 86.88 35.54
CA VAL A 204 -6.68 88.10 34.73
C VAL A 204 -7.67 89.11 35.33
N ASP A 205 -8.85 88.67 35.77
CA ASP A 205 -9.84 89.56 36.37
C ASP A 205 -9.38 90.09 37.75
N ASN A 206 -8.71 89.26 38.53
CA ASN A 206 -8.09 89.68 39.79
C ASN A 206 -6.96 90.69 39.55
N GLU A 207 -6.12 90.50 38.52
CA GLU A 207 -5.11 91.49 38.12
C GLU A 207 -5.74 92.82 37.69
N LYS A 208 -6.83 92.79 36.91
CA LYS A 208 -7.58 94.02 36.57
C LYS A 208 -8.13 94.70 37.81
N SER A 209 -8.74 93.95 38.74
CA SER A 209 -9.26 94.48 40.01
C SER A 209 -8.14 95.08 40.87
N LYS A 210 -6.99 94.39 40.97
CA LYS A 210 -5.78 94.89 41.63
C LYS A 210 -5.28 96.19 40.99
N GLN A 211 -5.23 96.27 39.66
CA GLN A 211 -4.85 97.49 38.94
C GLN A 211 -5.83 98.65 39.20
N GLN A 212 -7.13 98.39 39.22
CA GLN A 212 -8.16 99.38 39.57
C GLN A 212 -8.00 99.87 41.02
N LEU A 213 -7.77 98.97 41.97
CA LEU A 213 -7.50 99.32 43.36
C LEU A 213 -6.20 100.12 43.50
N LEU A 214 -5.12 99.73 42.82
CA LEU A 214 -3.87 100.49 42.79
C LEU A 214 -4.09 101.90 42.21
N ALA A 215 -4.87 102.03 41.14
CA ALA A 215 -5.24 103.33 40.58
C ALA A 215 -6.05 104.17 41.59
N LYS A 216 -6.99 103.55 42.31
CA LYS A 216 -7.79 104.21 43.35
C LYS A 216 -6.96 104.62 44.56
N VAL A 217 -6.04 103.77 45.01
CA VAL A 217 -5.06 104.10 46.06
C VAL A 217 -4.21 105.28 45.61
N LYS A 218 -3.67 105.25 44.39
CA LYS A 218 -2.90 106.36 43.82
C LYS A 218 -3.71 107.66 43.73
N GLN A 219 -5.00 107.57 43.36
CA GLN A 219 -5.91 108.72 43.37
C GLN A 219 -6.12 109.27 44.78
N LEU A 220 -6.42 108.40 45.75
CA LEU A 220 -6.57 108.77 47.16
C LEU A 220 -5.28 109.35 47.75
N GLU A 221 -4.11 108.80 47.42
CA GLU A 221 -2.81 109.36 47.80
C GLU A 221 -2.61 110.76 47.24
N ASN A 222 -2.99 111.00 45.99
CA ASN A 222 -2.94 112.31 45.36
C ASN A 222 -3.91 113.30 46.01
N ASP A 223 -5.12 112.86 46.35
CA ASP A 223 -6.11 113.67 47.02
C ASP A 223 -5.72 113.95 48.47
N LEU A 224 -5.11 112.98 49.16
CA LEU A 224 -4.54 113.15 50.50
C LEU A 224 -3.33 114.09 50.47
N LYS A 225 -2.49 114.03 49.42
CA LYS A 225 -1.45 115.05 49.15
C LYS A 225 -2.07 116.42 48.91
N ARG A 226 -3.16 116.54 48.14
CA ARG A 226 -3.88 117.81 47.92
C ARG A 226 -4.47 118.36 49.20
N VAL A 227 -5.15 117.53 49.99
CA VAL A 227 -5.71 117.89 51.29
C VAL A 227 -4.58 118.30 52.24
N LYS A 228 -3.48 117.54 52.34
CA LYS A 228 -2.30 117.94 53.12
C LYS A 228 -1.75 119.29 52.65
N LYS A 229 -1.71 119.56 51.35
CA LYS A 229 -1.26 120.84 50.78
C LYS A 229 -2.23 121.98 51.11
N GLN A 230 -3.54 121.74 51.05
CA GLN A 230 -4.58 122.67 51.48
C GLN A 230 -4.58 122.91 52.99
N LEU A 231 -4.27 121.89 53.79
CA LEU A 231 -4.14 121.96 55.23
C LEU A 231 -2.85 122.70 55.60
N LEU A 232 -1.74 122.52 54.87
CA LEU A 232 -0.53 123.33 54.98
C LEU A 232 -0.79 124.80 54.59
N LEU A 233 -1.55 125.05 53.51
CA LEU A 233 -1.95 126.40 53.13
C LEU A 233 -2.86 127.02 54.19
N LYS A 234 -3.86 126.29 54.72
CA LYS A 234 -4.70 126.76 55.84
C LYS A 234 -3.89 127.00 57.12
N LYS A 235 -2.85 126.19 57.39
CA LYS A 235 -1.89 126.40 58.49
C LYS A 235 -0.98 127.61 58.28
N GLN A 236 -0.80 128.08 57.05
CA GLN A 236 -0.10 129.32 56.70
C GLN A 236 -1.02 130.56 56.63
N SER A 237 -2.35 130.38 56.59
CA SER A 237 -3.31 131.49 56.41
C SER A 237 -4.06 131.92 57.66
N GLN A 238 -3.95 131.21 58.79
CA GLN A 238 -4.62 131.60 60.03
C GLN A 238 -3.75 131.37 61.26
N GLN A 239 -3.54 132.49 61.96
CA GLN A 239 -3.08 132.66 63.34
C GLN A 239 -1.57 132.83 63.58
N THR A 240 -1.13 134.07 63.30
CA THR A 240 -0.49 134.89 64.33
C THR A 240 -1.50 135.19 65.46
N ASN A 241 -1.11 134.86 66.69
CA ASN A 241 -1.72 135.17 68.00
C ASN A 241 -3.07 134.47 68.26
N ASP A 242 -3.22 133.56 69.22
CA ASP A 242 -2.76 133.68 70.61
C ASP A 242 -2.49 132.34 71.31
N ARG A 243 -1.82 132.49 72.45
CA ARG A 243 -1.18 131.48 73.30
C ARG A 243 -2.15 130.58 74.10
N ARG A 244 -1.56 129.45 74.53
CA ARG A 244 -1.74 128.69 75.80
C ARG A 244 -2.58 127.39 75.80
N ASN A 245 -1.81 126.31 75.95
CA ASN A 245 -1.90 125.27 77.01
C ASN A 245 -2.98 124.18 76.90
N SER A 246 -2.57 122.96 76.55
CA SER A 246 -2.95 121.76 77.31
C SER A 246 -1.99 120.60 77.04
N TYR A 247 -1.62 119.94 78.14
CA TYR A 247 -0.72 118.81 78.29
C TYR A 247 -1.35 117.45 77.87
N PHE A 248 -0.53 116.38 77.94
CA PHE A 248 -0.85 114.92 77.86
C PHE A 248 -1.04 114.37 76.43
N ASN A 249 -0.47 113.26 75.95
CA ASN A 249 0.41 112.15 76.41
C ASN A 249 1.00 111.56 75.08
N GLY A 250 2.22 111.03 74.92
CA GLY A 250 3.08 110.32 75.85
C GLY A 250 2.68 108.84 75.94
N ASN A 251 3.27 107.97 75.10
CA ASN A 251 3.29 106.48 75.15
C ASN A 251 2.52 105.67 74.06
N GLU A 252 2.67 105.96 72.77
CA GLU A 252 2.22 105.00 71.72
C GLU A 252 3.37 104.39 70.88
N ASP A 253 4.54 105.03 70.81
CA ASP A 253 5.63 104.54 69.94
C ASP A 253 6.33 103.27 70.48
N ASP A 254 6.43 103.08 71.81
CA ASP A 254 6.98 101.85 72.39
C ASP A 254 6.02 100.65 72.31
N GLU A 255 4.71 100.90 72.20
CA GLU A 255 3.68 99.86 72.05
C GLU A 255 3.56 99.41 70.59
N ILE A 256 3.75 100.34 69.64
CA ILE A 256 3.87 100.02 68.21
C ILE A 256 5.12 99.16 67.94
N ASP A 257 6.25 99.44 68.58
CA ASP A 257 7.46 98.62 68.40
C ASP A 257 7.39 97.26 69.13
N LYS A 258 6.67 97.15 70.25
CA LYS A 258 6.31 95.84 70.84
C LYS A 258 5.39 95.03 69.92
N LEU A 259 4.35 95.65 69.36
CA LEU A 259 3.43 94.99 68.44
C LEU A 259 4.11 94.61 67.12
N ARG A 260 5.07 95.39 66.61
CA ARG A 260 5.89 95.02 65.44
C ARG A 260 6.79 93.82 65.73
N ASN A 261 7.40 93.77 66.92
CA ASN A 261 8.20 92.61 67.34
C ASN A 261 7.33 91.37 67.61
N GLU A 262 6.12 91.54 68.12
CA GLU A 262 5.16 90.46 68.36
C GLU A 262 4.56 89.91 67.05
N VAL A 263 4.26 90.78 66.07
CA VAL A 263 3.87 90.38 64.70
C VAL A 263 5.03 89.68 63.97
N ALA A 264 6.28 90.13 64.16
CA ALA A 264 7.45 89.44 63.62
C ALA A 264 7.64 88.06 64.27
N ARG A 265 7.39 87.93 65.58
CA ARG A 265 7.40 86.66 66.32
C ARG A 265 6.33 85.71 65.82
N TYR A 266 5.09 86.18 65.65
CA TYR A 266 4.00 85.37 65.11
C TYR A 266 4.20 84.97 63.65
N LYS A 267 4.86 85.82 62.83
CA LYS A 267 5.28 85.42 61.47
C LYS A 267 6.33 84.30 61.48
N MET A 268 7.32 84.35 62.36
CA MET A 268 8.29 83.26 62.51
C MET A 268 7.67 82.01 63.13
N GLU A 269 6.75 82.14 64.08
CA GLU A 269 6.04 81.01 64.69
C GLU A 269 5.10 80.32 63.69
N LEU A 270 4.42 81.07 62.81
CA LEU A 270 3.62 80.50 61.72
C LEU A 270 4.48 79.86 60.64
N SER A 271 5.61 80.46 60.24
CA SER A 271 6.54 79.85 59.29
C SER A 271 7.19 78.57 59.83
N ASN A 272 7.51 78.55 61.13
CA ASN A 272 7.99 77.33 61.80
C ASN A 272 6.88 76.30 61.98
N ARG A 273 5.63 76.70 62.21
CA ARG A 273 4.48 75.78 62.25
C ARG A 273 4.14 75.21 60.87
N GLU A 274 4.23 75.96 59.78
CA GLU A 274 4.06 75.44 58.41
C GLU A 274 5.16 74.44 58.04
N ASN A 275 6.41 74.71 58.41
CA ASN A 275 7.51 73.76 58.22
C ASN A 275 7.37 72.50 59.10
N ASN A 276 6.75 72.61 60.28
CA ASN A 276 6.45 71.44 61.12
C ASN A 276 5.18 70.69 60.67
N PHE A 277 4.20 71.38 60.08
CA PHE A 277 2.98 70.79 59.52
C PHE A 277 3.32 69.91 58.31
N ASN A 278 4.27 70.31 57.47
CA ASN A 278 4.77 69.46 56.39
C ASN A 278 5.53 68.22 56.89
N ARG A 279 6.11 68.21 58.10
CA ARG A 279 6.71 66.99 58.68
C ARG A 279 5.67 65.98 59.16
N VAL A 280 4.55 66.42 59.73
CA VAL A 280 3.52 65.52 60.27
C VAL A 280 2.76 64.74 59.16
N PHE A 281 2.74 65.24 57.93
CA PHE A 281 2.11 64.57 56.79
C PHE A 281 3.09 63.89 55.82
N SER A 282 4.41 64.08 55.99
CA SER A 282 5.43 63.41 55.14
C SER A 282 5.93 62.08 55.73
N ASP A 283 5.75 61.84 57.03
CA ASP A 283 6.27 60.64 57.72
C ASP A 283 5.24 59.52 57.91
N ILE A 284 4.05 59.63 57.31
CA ILE A 284 3.16 58.46 57.17
C ILE A 284 3.64 57.65 55.96
N GLN A 285 4.65 56.81 56.18
CA GLN A 285 4.92 55.70 55.27
C GLN A 285 3.64 54.88 55.10
N PRO A 286 3.24 54.50 53.87
CA PRO A 286 2.25 53.45 53.71
C PRO A 286 2.83 52.16 54.30
N VAL A 287 2.21 51.66 55.36
CA VAL A 287 2.46 50.32 55.87
C VAL A 287 2.11 49.34 54.74
N LEU A 288 3.14 48.79 54.09
CA LEU A 288 3.01 47.62 53.24
C LEU A 288 2.52 46.47 54.12
N LEU A 289 1.23 46.19 54.07
CA LEU A 289 0.68 44.93 54.55
C LEU A 289 1.32 43.80 53.74
N ASP A 290 2.23 43.08 54.39
CA ASP A 290 2.85 41.87 53.90
C ASP A 290 1.77 40.83 53.58
N ARG A 291 1.58 40.55 52.29
CA ARG A 291 0.56 39.63 51.78
C ARG A 291 1.07 38.19 51.74
N ARG A 292 1.82 37.80 52.78
CA ARG A 292 2.49 36.48 52.88
C ARG A 292 2.20 35.75 54.19
N SER A 293 0.96 35.84 54.68
CA SER A 293 0.50 34.97 55.77
C SER A 293 -1.03 34.80 55.77
N GLN A 294 -1.57 34.24 54.70
CA GLN A 294 -2.88 33.57 54.71
C GLN A 294 -2.80 32.30 53.86
N ASN A 295 -2.02 31.34 54.34
CA ASN A 295 -2.15 29.94 53.98
C ASN A 295 -2.55 29.18 55.25
N GLN A 296 -3.84 29.14 55.53
CA GLN A 296 -4.46 28.04 56.27
C GLN A 296 -5.99 28.12 56.16
N ALA A 297 -6.58 26.95 55.89
CA ALA A 297 -8.01 26.65 55.90
C ALA A 297 -8.86 27.22 54.74
N ARG A 298 -8.99 26.44 53.67
CA ARG A 298 -10.28 25.86 53.25
C ARG A 298 -10.11 24.72 52.24
N LYS A 299 -10.38 23.50 52.74
CA LYS A 299 -10.74 22.31 51.96
C LYS A 299 -12.21 22.41 51.52
N TYR A 300 -12.58 21.56 50.56
CA TYR A 300 -13.86 21.40 49.83
C TYR A 300 -13.93 22.24 48.54
N SER A 301 -13.45 21.72 47.40
CA SER A 301 -14.08 20.75 46.49
C SER A 301 -15.08 21.40 45.53
N THR A 302 -14.65 21.67 44.31
CA THR A 302 -15.24 21.16 43.05
C THR A 302 -14.52 21.81 41.86
N GLY A 303 -14.24 20.99 40.83
CA GLY A 303 -14.31 21.45 39.44
C GLY A 303 -13.04 22.00 38.78
N THR A 304 -12.46 21.16 37.92
CA THR A 304 -12.25 21.50 36.50
C THR A 304 -11.04 22.36 36.10
N GLN A 305 -10.01 21.62 35.66
CA GLN A 305 -9.23 21.76 34.41
C GLN A 305 -8.32 22.97 34.10
N MET A 306 -7.14 22.56 33.60
CA MET A 306 -6.31 23.14 32.54
C MET A 306 -5.29 24.23 32.90
N GLN A 307 -4.05 23.74 33.00
CA GLN A 307 -2.81 24.50 32.87
C GLN A 307 -2.52 24.80 31.39
N SER A 308 -2.12 26.05 31.12
CA SER A 308 -1.45 26.45 29.88
C SER A 308 0.01 26.86 30.15
N LEU A 309 0.92 26.22 29.41
CA LEU A 309 2.10 26.75 28.70
C LEU A 309 2.58 28.19 28.98
N HIS A 310 3.89 28.36 29.23
CA HIS A 310 4.90 29.03 28.36
C HIS A 310 6.27 29.02 29.11
N SER A 311 7.37 28.43 28.61
CA SER A 311 8.41 28.95 27.67
C SER A 311 8.99 30.32 28.09
N TYR A 312 10.32 30.58 28.12
CA TYR A 312 11.43 30.24 27.20
C TYR A 312 12.78 30.09 27.96
N PRO A 313 13.90 29.70 27.31
CA PRO A 313 14.76 30.72 26.66
C PRO A 313 15.47 30.27 25.35
N ASN A 314 15.67 31.26 24.47
CA ASN A 314 16.87 31.62 23.68
C ASN A 314 17.76 30.60 22.93
N ASP A 315 18.13 31.10 21.74
CA ASP A 315 19.43 31.07 21.05
C ASP A 315 19.80 29.91 20.09
N LEU A 316 19.51 30.25 18.83
CA LEU A 316 20.13 29.92 17.55
C LEU A 316 21.66 29.68 17.59
N GLU A 317 22.07 28.49 17.13
CA GLU A 317 23.29 28.29 16.36
C GLU A 317 22.96 27.53 15.06
N GLY A 318 23.31 28.14 13.93
CA GLY A 318 22.95 27.68 12.59
C GLY A 318 23.85 26.58 12.07
N ARG A 319 23.23 25.57 11.43
CA ARG A 319 23.87 24.71 10.42
C ARG A 319 23.02 24.68 9.15
N LEU A 320 23.63 25.16 8.08
CA LEU A 320 23.14 25.10 6.69
C LEU A 320 23.11 23.64 6.18
N PRO A 321 22.15 23.27 5.32
CA PRO A 321 22.36 22.26 4.30
C PRO A 321 22.55 22.90 2.92
N GLN A 322 23.58 22.43 2.22
CA GLN A 322 23.92 22.79 0.86
C GLN A 322 22.86 22.31 -0.13
N LEU A 323 22.50 23.20 -1.06
CA LEU A 323 21.82 22.89 -2.31
C LEU A 323 22.79 22.16 -3.24
N GLY A 324 22.49 20.90 -3.55
CA GLY A 324 23.10 20.14 -4.64
C GLY A 324 22.11 19.97 -5.79
N TYR A 325 22.24 20.81 -6.81
CA TYR A 325 21.78 20.55 -8.16
C TYR A 325 22.64 19.44 -8.77
N GLU A 326 22.06 18.40 -9.38
CA GLU A 326 22.58 17.73 -10.58
C GLU A 326 21.44 16.95 -11.28
N ARG A 327 21.02 17.47 -12.43
CA ARG A 327 21.22 16.92 -13.79
C ARG A 327 20.34 15.73 -14.16
N SER A 328 19.28 16.08 -14.89
CA SER A 328 18.66 15.27 -15.93
C SER A 328 19.70 14.67 -16.89
N ARG A 329 19.58 13.37 -17.16
CA ARG A 329 20.03 12.76 -18.42
C ARG A 329 18.91 11.89 -19.00
N SER A 330 18.43 12.34 -20.14
CA SER A 330 17.76 11.57 -21.18
C SER A 330 18.61 10.37 -21.60
N GLY A 331 17.99 9.24 -21.93
CA GLY A 331 18.71 8.10 -22.49
C GLY A 331 17.81 6.92 -22.83
N THR A 332 17.20 7.00 -24.00
CA THR A 332 16.52 5.96 -24.79
C THR A 332 17.23 4.60 -24.78
N LEU A 333 16.48 3.50 -24.69
CA LEU A 333 16.73 2.27 -25.49
C LEU A 333 15.58 1.26 -25.36
N ILE A 334 14.61 1.40 -26.26
CA ILE A 334 13.75 0.31 -26.69
C ILE A 334 14.62 -0.55 -27.62
N ARG A 335 14.88 -1.81 -27.24
CA ARG A 335 15.51 -2.79 -28.12
C ARG A 335 14.48 -3.82 -28.53
N SER A 336 13.82 -3.53 -29.64
CA SER A 336 13.18 -4.51 -30.51
C SER A 336 14.25 -5.49 -31.02
N ARG A 337 14.01 -6.79 -30.83
CA ARG A 337 14.66 -7.86 -31.59
C ARG A 337 13.57 -8.58 -32.39
N SER A 338 13.44 -8.18 -33.63
CA SER A 338 12.98 -8.99 -34.75
C SER A 338 14.21 -9.36 -35.59
N LEU A 339 14.25 -10.60 -36.07
CA LEU A 339 15.10 -11.24 -37.10
C LEU A 339 14.93 -12.75 -36.83
N SER A 340 14.65 -13.70 -37.73
CA SER A 340 14.31 -13.78 -39.16
C SER A 340 13.75 -15.21 -39.31
N ARG A 341 12.63 -15.44 -39.99
CA ARG A 341 12.54 -15.96 -41.37
C ARG A 341 13.82 -16.64 -41.91
N GLU A 342 13.71 -17.95 -42.12
CA GLU A 342 14.13 -18.76 -43.28
C GLU A 342 14.67 -20.12 -42.83
N MET A 343 13.98 -21.18 -43.24
CA MET A 343 14.56 -22.41 -43.78
C MET A 343 13.43 -23.17 -44.49
N SER A 344 13.53 -23.17 -45.81
CA SER A 344 12.89 -24.14 -46.70
C SER A 344 13.38 -25.55 -46.39
N TYR A 345 12.48 -26.53 -46.35
CA TYR A 345 12.43 -27.72 -47.22
C TYR A 345 11.18 -28.53 -46.90
#